data_AF-A0A0C3JG03-F1
#
_entry.id   AF-A0A0C3JG03-F1
#
_cell.length_a   1.000
_cell.length_b   1.000
_cell.length_c   1.000
_cell.angle_alpha   90.00
_cell.angle_beta   90.00
_cell.angle_gamma   90.00
#
_symmetry.space_group_name_H-M   'P 1'
#
loop_
_entity.id
_entity.type
_entity.pdbx_description
1 polymer ?
#
loop_
_entity_poly.entity_id
_entity_poly.type
_entity_poly.pdbx_seq_one_letter_code
_entity_poly.pdbx_strand_id
1 'polypeptide(L)'
;WSSSDLDIYVPYNSQPQLYNLLRKHQYNIVREGRTNHNDYSPSTIFTVTTFGNGQRHIDVVVSKTSSALSPIFQFHSTAVMNFFTADSLFCAYPSLTLHHRALINTASLRGRTFTPSHMLALIKYKSRGF
;
A
#
# COMPACT_ATOMS: atom_id res chain seq x y z
N TRP A 1 1.12 -15.88 13.07
CA TRP A 1 0.81 -15.04 11.90
C TRP A 1 1.62 -15.55 10.73
N SER A 2 1.00 -15.97 9.63
CA SER A 2 1.67 -16.36 8.39
C SER A 2 1.33 -15.31 7.33
N SER A 3 2.21 -14.33 7.10
CA SER A 3 1.93 -13.31 6.08
C SER A 3 2.10 -13.94 4.69
N SER A 4 1.01 -14.02 3.93
CA SER A 4 1.04 -14.43 2.53
C SER A 4 1.43 -13.29 1.59
N ASP A 5 1.24 -12.05 2.05
CA ASP A 5 1.32 -10.85 1.24
C ASP A 5 2.34 -9.88 1.84
N LEU A 6 3.24 -9.35 1.01
CA LEU A 6 4.20 -8.30 1.35
C LEU A 6 4.09 -7.17 0.32
N ASP A 7 3.75 -5.99 0.79
CA ASP A 7 3.73 -4.77 -0.02
C ASP A 7 5.03 -3.98 0.21
N ILE A 8 5.78 -3.68 -0.85
CA ILE A 8 6.97 -2.83 -0.81
C ILE A 8 6.68 -1.53 -1.55
N TYR A 9 6.86 -0.40 -0.86
CA TYR A 9 6.68 0.93 -1.44
C TYR A 9 8.03 1.53 -1.83
N VAL A 10 8.12 2.13 -3.02
CA VAL A 10 9.38 2.69 -3.55
C VAL A 10 9.12 3.97 -4.36
N PRO A 11 10.00 4.99 -4.33
CA PRO A 11 9.91 6.12 -5.25
C PRO A 11 10.18 5.67 -6.69
N TYR A 12 9.60 6.37 -7.68
CA TYR A 12 9.78 6.06 -9.10
C TYR A 12 11.26 5.88 -9.51
N ASN A 13 12.14 6.77 -9.06
CA ASN A 13 13.56 6.76 -9.42
C ASN A 13 14.35 5.58 -8.83
N SER A 14 13.81 4.90 -7.80
CA SER A 14 14.43 3.75 -7.13
C SER A 14 13.81 2.41 -7.56
N GLN A 15 12.77 2.45 -8.40
CA GLN A 15 12.08 1.25 -8.90
C GLN A 15 13.03 0.29 -9.66
N PRO A 16 13.92 0.76 -10.57
CA PRO A 16 14.81 -0.15 -11.29
C PRO A 16 15.73 -0.96 -10.36
N GLN A 17 16.23 -0.35 -9.29
CA GLN A 17 17.14 -0.96 -8.32
C GLN A 17 16.42 -2.06 -7.54
N LEU A 18 15.19 -1.81 -7.09
CA LEU A 18 14.38 -2.81 -6.41
C LEU A 18 14.02 -3.97 -7.36
N TYR A 19 13.66 -3.69 -8.61
CA TYR A 19 13.33 -4.74 -9.59
C TYR A 19 14.54 -5.62 -9.89
N ASN A 20 15.74 -5.02 -9.99
CA ASN A 20 16.99 -5.76 -10.16
C ASN A 20 17.27 -6.66 -8.95
N LEU A 21 17.05 -6.15 -7.74
CA LEU A 21 17.21 -6.92 -6.50
C LEU A 21 16.24 -8.11 -6.46
N LEU A 22 14.96 -7.90 -6.73
CA LEU A 22 13.96 -8.96 -6.73
C LEU A 22 14.29 -10.05 -7.77
N ARG A 23 14.66 -9.65 -8.99
CA ARG A 23 15.10 -10.60 -10.03
C ARG A 23 16.34 -11.41 -9.62
N LYS A 24 17.32 -10.76 -8.98
CA LYS A 24 18.49 -11.45 -8.42
C LYS A 24 18.10 -12.52 -7.41
N HIS A 25 17.00 -12.33 -6.68
CA HIS A 25 16.43 -13.29 -5.74
C HIS A 25 15.33 -14.18 -6.34
N GLN A 26 15.31 -14.34 -7.68
CA GLN A 26 14.39 -15.24 -8.40
C GLN A 26 12.90 -14.88 -8.28
N TYR A 27 12.61 -13.63 -7.93
CA TYR A 27 11.27 -13.08 -8.04
C TYR A 27 11.07 -12.53 -9.45
N ASN A 28 10.13 -13.11 -10.18
CA ASN A 28 9.75 -12.69 -11.54
C ASN A 28 8.43 -11.93 -11.51
N ILE A 29 8.21 -11.06 -12.48
CA ILE A 29 6.92 -10.36 -12.63
C ILE A 29 5.87 -11.40 -13.00
N VAL A 30 4.84 -11.54 -12.16
CA VAL A 30 3.68 -12.42 -12.40
C VAL A 30 2.44 -11.61 -12.81
N ARG A 31 2.39 -10.33 -12.43
CA ARG A 31 1.37 -9.39 -12.88
C ARG A 31 2.02 -8.03 -13.15
N GLU A 32 1.97 -7.63 -14.41
CA GLU A 32 2.43 -6.32 -14.84
C GLU A 32 1.63 -5.20 -14.19
N GLY A 33 2.35 -4.11 -13.91
CA GLY A 33 1.75 -3.01 -13.20
C GLY A 33 0.84 -2.18 -14.09
N ARG A 34 -0.44 -2.07 -13.71
CA ARG A 34 -1.36 -1.14 -14.36
C ARG A 34 -1.10 0.26 -13.80
N THR A 35 -0.83 1.22 -14.67
CA THR A 35 -0.75 2.63 -14.28
C THR A 35 -2.07 3.03 -13.65
N ASN A 36 -2.02 3.53 -12.41
CA ASN A 36 -3.24 3.84 -11.67
C ASN A 36 -3.83 5.16 -12.18
N HIS A 37 -4.71 5.06 -13.18
CA HIS A 37 -5.37 6.21 -13.79
C HIS A 37 -6.66 6.61 -13.07
N ASN A 38 -7.35 5.73 -12.32
CA ASN A 38 -8.76 5.98 -12.00
C ASN A 38 -9.27 5.67 -10.56
N ASP A 39 -8.52 4.98 -9.69
CA ASP A 39 -9.08 4.58 -8.39
C ASP A 39 -8.85 5.61 -7.25
N TYR A 40 -7.86 6.49 -7.40
CA TYR A 40 -7.56 7.55 -6.43
C TYR A 40 -7.43 8.91 -7.13
N SER A 41 -8.11 9.93 -6.62
CA SER A 41 -7.98 11.32 -7.07
C SER A 41 -6.98 12.08 -6.18
N PRO A 42 -6.00 12.80 -6.74
CA PRO A 42 -4.96 12.26 -7.61
C PRO A 42 -4.10 11.22 -6.85
N SER A 43 -4.08 9.98 -7.34
CA SER A 43 -3.24 8.92 -6.80
C SER A 43 -1.76 9.29 -6.88
N THR A 44 -1.05 9.22 -5.76
CA THR A 44 0.42 9.25 -5.75
C THR A 44 1.02 7.88 -6.07
N ILE A 45 0.20 6.86 -6.34
CA ILE A 45 0.64 5.58 -6.89
C ILE A 45 0.84 5.74 -8.40
N PHE A 46 2.04 5.42 -8.87
CA PHE A 46 2.39 5.33 -10.27
C PHE A 46 1.95 3.98 -10.84
N THR A 47 2.43 2.88 -10.28
CA THR A 47 2.09 1.51 -10.69
C THR A 47 2.14 0.55 -9.51
N VAL A 48 1.50 -0.61 -9.65
CA VAL A 48 1.57 -1.73 -8.70
C VAL A 48 1.92 -3.00 -9.46
N THR A 49 3.14 -3.50 -9.31
CA THR A 49 3.62 -4.70 -10.01
C THR A 49 3.76 -5.85 -9.03
N THR A 50 3.19 -7.01 -9.37
CA THR A 50 3.31 -8.20 -8.52
C THR A 50 4.46 -9.07 -8.98
N PHE A 51 5.36 -9.38 -8.06
CA PHE A 51 6.46 -10.32 -8.22
C PHE A 51 6.12 -11.65 -7.52
N GLY A 52 6.64 -12.76 -8.04
CA GLY A 52 6.49 -14.08 -7.44
C GLY A 52 7.67 -15.01 -7.72
N ASN A 53 7.89 -15.96 -6.81
CA ASN A 53 8.94 -16.99 -6.93
C ASN A 53 8.36 -18.42 -6.86
N GLY A 54 7.06 -18.58 -7.12
CA GLY A 54 6.33 -19.84 -7.03
C GLY A 54 5.85 -20.21 -5.61
N GLN A 55 6.36 -19.56 -4.57
CA GLN A 55 5.93 -19.79 -3.18
C GLN A 55 5.30 -18.55 -2.52
N ARG A 56 5.83 -17.36 -2.82
CA ARG A 56 5.42 -16.11 -2.19
C ARG A 56 5.25 -15.03 -3.23
N HIS A 57 4.41 -14.05 -2.90
CA HIS A 57 4.17 -12.86 -3.72
C HIS A 57 4.64 -11.59 -3.02
N ILE A 58 5.10 -10.64 -3.82
CA ILE A 58 5.47 -9.30 -3.37
C ILE A 58 4.79 -8.31 -4.30
N ASP A 59 3.97 -7.42 -3.75
CA ASP A 59 3.40 -6.30 -4.49
C ASP A 59 4.34 -5.10 -4.34
N VAL A 60 4.88 -4.61 -5.46
CA VAL A 60 5.71 -3.41 -5.49
C VAL A 60 4.86 -2.22 -5.90
N VAL A 61 4.63 -1.32 -4.95
CA VAL A 61 3.88 -0.08 -5.15
C VAL A 61 4.86 1.06 -5.42
N VAL A 62 4.85 1.57 -6.65
CA VAL A 62 5.73 2.66 -7.07
C VAL A 62 5.04 3.98 -6.84
N SER A 63 5.67 4.90 -6.11
CA SER A 63 5.16 6.27 -5.94
C SER A 63 5.54 7.18 -7.10
N LYS A 64 4.61 8.06 -7.50
CA LYS A 64 4.83 9.19 -8.43
C LYS A 64 5.70 10.29 -7.82
N THR A 65 5.79 10.35 -6.49
CA THR A 65 6.52 11.41 -5.80
C THR A 65 7.96 10.97 -5.50
N SER A 66 8.77 11.90 -5.00
CA SER A 66 10.09 11.57 -4.45
C SER A 66 10.02 10.70 -3.19
N SER A 67 8.85 10.56 -2.56
CA SER A 67 8.65 9.78 -1.33
C SER A 67 7.92 8.47 -1.59
N ALA A 68 8.45 7.37 -1.04
CA ALA A 68 7.74 6.09 -1.00
C ALA A 68 6.46 6.14 -0.14
N LEU A 69 6.37 7.11 0.76
CA LEU A 69 5.32 7.16 1.78
C LEU A 69 4.03 7.83 1.30
N SER A 70 4.09 8.63 0.24
CA SER A 70 2.91 9.38 -0.23
C SER A 70 1.68 8.50 -0.48
N PRO A 71 1.81 7.29 -1.10
CA PRO A 71 0.69 6.38 -1.23
C PRO A 71 0.08 5.91 0.10
N ILE A 72 0.91 5.72 1.13
CA ILE A 72 0.49 5.18 2.43
C ILE A 72 -0.47 6.17 3.10
N PHE A 73 -0.15 7.46 3.08
CA PHE A 73 -1.00 8.49 3.67
C PHE A 73 -2.25 8.81 2.84
N GLN A 74 -2.43 8.19 1.67
CA GLN A 74 -3.63 8.30 0.86
C GLN A 74 -4.64 7.17 1.10
N PHE A 75 -4.32 6.15 1.91
CA PHE A 75 -5.27 5.08 2.23
C PHE A 75 -6.58 5.61 2.86
N HIS A 76 -7.66 4.83 2.70
CA HIS A 76 -9.02 5.18 3.18
C HIS A 76 -9.15 5.29 4.70
N SER A 77 -8.17 4.83 5.47
CA SER A 77 -8.24 4.82 6.93
C SER A 77 -6.84 4.82 7.54
N THR A 78 -6.70 5.47 8.70
CA THR A 78 -5.44 5.48 9.47
C THR A 78 -5.05 4.08 9.99
N ALA A 79 -5.96 3.10 9.96
CA ALA A 79 -5.71 1.72 10.38
C ALA A 79 -4.52 1.05 9.65
N VAL A 80 -4.21 1.49 8.44
CA VAL A 80 -3.17 0.89 7.57
C VAL A 80 -2.03 1.85 7.23
N MET A 81 -1.89 2.95 7.99
CA MET A 81 -0.83 3.95 7.76
C MET A 81 0.45 3.69 8.57
N ASN A 82 0.61 2.46 9.05
CA ASN A 82 1.81 2.00 9.76
C ASN A 82 2.71 1.24 8.78
N PHE A 83 4.02 1.41 8.87
CA PHE A 83 4.96 0.79 7.92
C PHE A 83 6.31 0.48 8.57
N PHE A 84 7.08 -0.36 7.89
CA PHE A 84 8.44 -0.71 8.26
C PHE A 84 9.42 -0.09 7.25
N THR A 85 10.54 0.40 7.75
CA THR A 85 11.74 0.69 6.95
C THR A 85 12.76 -0.42 7.15
N ALA A 86 13.97 -0.27 6.61
CA ALA A 86 15.05 -1.23 6.82
C ALA A 86 15.48 -1.34 8.29
N ASP A 87 15.27 -0.28 9.07
CA ASP A 87 15.84 -0.11 10.42
C ASP A 87 14.82 0.27 11.49
N SER A 88 13.57 0.56 11.12
CA SER A 88 12.58 1.12 12.04
C SER A 88 11.15 0.64 11.75
N LEU A 89 10.33 0.66 12.78
CA LEU A 89 8.87 0.56 12.70
C LEU A 89 8.28 1.97 12.88
N PHE A 90 7.39 2.36 11.98
CA PHE A 90 6.64 3.61 12.09
C PHE A 90 5.16 3.33 12.34
N CYS A 91 4.65 3.90 13.44
CA CYS A 91 3.23 3.99 13.69
C CYS A 91 2.80 5.45 13.57
N ALA A 92 2.13 5.82 12.48
CA ALA A 92 1.78 7.21 12.20
C ALA A 92 0.77 7.78 13.19
N TYR A 93 -0.10 6.91 13.74
CA TYR A 93 -1.13 7.29 14.71
C TYR A 93 -1.14 6.34 15.91
N PRO A 94 -0.15 6.43 16.83
CA PRO A 94 -0.01 5.47 17.93
C PRO A 94 -1.22 5.42 18.84
N SER A 95 -1.77 6.59 19.23
CA SER A 95 -2.95 6.63 20.10
C SER A 95 -4.16 5.93 19.47
N LEU A 96 -4.40 6.12 18.17
CA LEU A 96 -5.50 5.45 17.48
C LEU A 96 -5.23 3.95 17.31
N THR A 97 -4.05 3.60 16.79
CA THR A 97 -3.64 2.21 16.50
C THR A 97 -3.67 1.34 17.75
N LEU A 98 -3.07 1.81 18.85
CA LEU A 98 -2.96 1.04 20.09
C LEU A 98 -4.29 0.91 20.84
N HIS A 99 -5.26 1.80 20.57
CA HIS A 99 -6.62 1.70 21.11
C HIS A 99 -7.62 1.06 20.14
N HIS A 100 -7.15 0.43 19.06
CA HIS A 100 -8.02 -0.23 18.09
C HIS A 100 -9.06 0.73 17.48
N ARG A 101 -8.62 1.95 17.17
CA ARG A 101 -9.44 3.01 16.55
C ARG A 101 -8.78 3.47 15.26
N ALA A 102 -9.59 3.96 14.33
CA ALA A 102 -9.10 4.60 13.13
C ALA A 102 -9.98 5.76 12.69
N LEU A 103 -9.37 6.71 11.99
CA LEU A 103 -10.08 7.78 11.29
C LEU A 103 -10.19 7.41 9.81
N ILE A 104 -11.37 7.67 9.24
CA ILE A 104 -11.62 7.47 7.82
C ILE A 104 -11.07 8.68 7.06
N ASN A 105 -10.26 8.42 6.04
CA ASN A 105 -9.74 9.45 5.16
C ASN A 105 -10.83 9.90 4.17
N THR A 106 -11.38 11.08 4.44
CA THR A 106 -12.47 11.68 3.67
C THR A 106 -12.00 12.27 2.33
N ALA A 107 -10.69 12.37 2.07
CA ALA A 107 -10.15 12.88 0.81
C ALA A 107 -10.60 12.05 -0.42
N SER A 108 -10.98 10.79 -0.20
CA SER A 108 -11.46 9.87 -1.24
C SER A 108 -12.97 9.91 -1.49
N LEU A 109 -13.72 10.75 -0.76
CA LEU A 109 -15.17 10.89 -0.95
C LEU A 109 -15.47 11.55 -2.30
N ARG A 110 -16.19 10.84 -3.17
CA ARG A 110 -16.76 11.41 -4.41
C ARG A 110 -18.24 11.65 -4.18
N GLY A 111 -18.71 12.90 -4.30
CA GLY A 111 -20.12 13.22 -4.05
C GLY A 111 -20.62 12.84 -2.65
N ARG A 112 -19.73 12.86 -1.64
CA ARG A 112 -19.98 12.44 -0.24
C ARG A 112 -20.27 10.95 -0.05
N THR A 113 -19.99 10.10 -1.03
CA THR A 113 -20.15 8.64 -0.90
C THR A 113 -18.81 7.92 -1.07
N PHE A 114 -18.72 6.73 -0.47
CA PHE A 114 -17.63 5.79 -0.70
C PHE A 114 -17.97 4.87 -1.88
N THR A 115 -16.95 4.51 -2.65
CA THR A 115 -17.08 3.46 -3.65
C THR A 115 -17.27 2.09 -2.94
N PRO A 116 -17.83 1.08 -3.64
CA PRO A 116 -17.94 -0.28 -3.08
C PRO A 116 -16.58 -0.85 -2.62
N SER A 117 -15.50 -0.59 -3.37
CA SER A 117 -14.15 -1.04 -2.99
C SER A 117 -13.64 -0.38 -1.70
N HIS A 118 -13.90 0.92 -1.51
CA HIS A 118 -13.56 1.60 -0.27
C HIS A 118 -14.32 1.01 0.91
N MET A 119 -15.63 0.74 0.75
CA MET A 119 -16.45 0.13 1.79
C MET A 119 -15.96 -1.27 2.16
N LEU A 120 -15.61 -2.10 1.17
CA LEU A 120 -15.03 -3.43 1.43
C LEU A 120 -13.71 -3.34 2.20
N ALA A 121 -12.85 -2.37 1.88
CA ALA A 121 -11.62 -2.13 2.64
C ALA A 121 -11.90 -1.74 4.10
N LEU A 122 -12.87 -0.84 4.33
CA LEU A 122 -13.26 -0.44 5.70
C LEU A 122 -13.86 -1.62 6.49
N ILE A 123 -14.70 -2.44 5.86
CA ILE A 123 -15.25 -3.66 6.49
C ILE A 123 -14.13 -4.65 6.83
N LYS A 124 -13.14 -4.81 5.94
CA LYS A 124 -11.94 -5.64 6.18
C LYS A 124 -11.12 -5.11 7.36
N TYR A 125 -10.98 -3.80 7.53
CA TYR A 125 -10.26 -3.25 8.68
C TYR A 125 -11.04 -3.47 9.96
N LYS A 126 -12.36 -3.28 9.92
CA LYS A 126 -13.25 -3.56 11.04
C LYS A 126 -13.18 -5.00 11.53
N SER A 127 -13.19 -5.97 10.62
CA SER A 127 -13.09 -7.39 10.99
C SER A 127 -11.73 -7.77 11.60
N ARG A 128 -10.70 -6.92 11.42
CA ARG A 128 -9.36 -7.05 12.03
C ARG A 128 -9.25 -6.31 13.37
N GLY A 129 -10.34 -5.77 13.90
CA GLY A 129 -10.38 -5.10 15.19
C GLY A 129 -10.01 -3.62 15.15
N PHE A 130 -10.37 -2.92 14.08
CA PHE A 130 -10.31 -1.45 13.97
C PHE A 130 -11.69 -0.81 13.83
#